data_AF-A0A815HLZ9-F1
#
_entry.id   AF-A0A815HLZ9-F1
#
_cell.length_a   1.000
_cell.length_b   1.000
_cell.length_c   1.000
_cell.angle_alpha   90.00
_cell.angle_beta   90.00
_cell.angle_gamma   90.00
#
_symmetry.space_group_name_H-M   'P 1'
#
loop_
_entity.id
_entity.type
_entity.pdbx_description
1 polymer ?
#
loop_
_entity_poly.entity_id
_entity_poly.type
_entity_poly.pdbx_seq_one_letter_code
_entity_poly.pdbx_strand_id
1 'polypeptide(L)'
;MWTLTNVTLSIIISISVIVYVIIIYISKKNSKKSFHVSLVLTCNTSITIIGSCISLILMTLSSIGGDRNITSLKSIIFWGCHIRGYLAIVFVISIYLSYILQAAYRLFRIVYHKYKYLRTMSTFIYYILIQWILSFVFVLP
;
A
#
# COMPACT_ATOMS: atom_id res chain seq x y z
N MET A 1 -11.30 25.62 3.66
CA MET A 1 -11.89 24.95 2.47
C MET A 1 -10.95 23.92 1.87
N TRP A 2 -9.70 24.26 1.55
CA TRP A 2 -8.70 23.35 0.98
C TRP A 2 -8.45 22.06 1.79
N THR A 3 -8.43 22.15 3.12
CA THR A 3 -8.28 20.99 4.00
C THR A 3 -9.50 20.06 3.95
N LEU A 4 -10.70 20.63 3.93
CA LEU A 4 -11.94 19.86 3.83
C LEU A 4 -12.07 19.14 2.49
N THR A 5 -11.71 19.79 1.37
CA THR A 5 -11.69 19.16 0.03
C THR A 5 -10.65 18.05 -0.07
N ASN A 6 -9.48 18.20 0.53
CA ASN A 6 -8.47 17.13 0.56
C ASN A 6 -8.92 15.93 1.39
N VAL A 7 -9.65 16.17 2.49
CA VAL A 7 -10.19 15.13 3.35
C VAL A 7 -11.29 14.35 2.64
N THR A 8 -12.25 15.02 2.01
CA THR A 8 -13.33 14.34 1.27
C THR A 8 -12.77 13.51 0.11
N LEU A 9 -11.79 14.04 -0.61
CA LEU A 9 -11.13 13.35 -1.72
C LEU A 9 -10.32 12.13 -1.23
N SER A 10 -9.61 12.25 -0.10
CA SER A 10 -8.91 11.12 0.53
C SER A 10 -9.86 10.01 0.98
N ILE A 11 -11.03 10.37 1.55
CA ILE A 11 -12.07 9.40 1.93
C ILE A 11 -12.63 8.68 0.71
N ILE A 12 -12.95 9.42 -0.37
CA ILE A 12 -13.45 8.84 -1.61
C ILE A 12 -12.42 7.85 -2.20
N ILE A 13 -11.14 8.25 -2.31
CA ILE A 13 -10.07 7.38 -2.80
C ILE A 13 -9.97 6.11 -1.92
N SER A 14 -10.02 6.26 -0.61
CA SER A 14 -9.92 5.13 0.32
C SER A 14 -11.08 4.15 0.15
N ILE A 15 -12.30 4.65 -0.02
CA ILE A 15 -13.49 3.83 -0.29
C ILE A 15 -13.37 3.13 -1.66
N SER A 16 -12.94 3.84 -2.71
CA SER A 16 -12.73 3.25 -4.04
C SER A 16 -11.69 2.12 -4.01
N VAL A 17 -10.62 2.29 -3.24
CA VAL A 17 -9.60 1.25 -3.03
C VAL A 17 -10.20 0.04 -2.31
N ILE A 18 -10.95 0.25 -1.22
CA ILE A 18 -11.60 -0.85 -0.48
C ILE A 18 -12.56 -1.64 -1.39
N VAL A 19 -13.38 -0.93 -2.19
CA VAL A 19 -14.27 -1.54 -3.18
C VAL A 19 -13.47 -2.36 -4.20
N TYR A 20 -12.36 -1.84 -4.69
CA TYR A 20 -11.47 -2.55 -5.62
C TYR A 20 -10.90 -3.85 -5.00
N VAL A 21 -10.46 -3.80 -3.73
CA VAL A 21 -9.98 -5.00 -3.01
C VAL A 21 -11.09 -6.04 -2.82
N ILE A 22 -12.31 -5.60 -2.49
CA ILE A 22 -13.48 -6.48 -2.38
C ILE A 22 -13.79 -7.15 -3.72
N ILE A 23 -13.74 -6.40 -4.83
CA ILE A 23 -13.96 -6.96 -6.18
C ILE A 23 -12.89 -8.01 -6.51
N ILE A 24 -11.62 -7.75 -6.19
CA ILE A 24 -10.55 -8.74 -6.38
C ILE A 24 -10.77 -9.97 -5.50
N TYR A 25 -11.18 -9.78 -4.25
CA TYR A 25 -11.45 -10.88 -3.32
C TYR A 25 -12.62 -11.76 -3.79
N ILE A 26 -13.72 -11.15 -4.26
CA ILE A 26 -14.85 -11.85 -4.85
C ILE A 26 -14.42 -12.58 -6.12
N SER A 27 -13.64 -11.92 -6.99
CA SER A 27 -13.09 -12.52 -8.20
C SER A 27 -12.17 -13.71 -7.89
N LYS A 28 -11.41 -13.63 -6.80
CA LYS A 28 -10.58 -14.72 -6.27
C LYS A 28 -11.43 -15.89 -5.78
N LYS A 29 -12.48 -15.62 -5.00
CA LYS A 29 -13.40 -16.65 -4.47
C LYS A 29 -14.09 -17.42 -5.60
N ASN A 30 -14.43 -16.73 -6.68
CA ASN A 30 -15.11 -17.34 -7.83
C ASN A 30 -14.16 -18.02 -8.83
N SER A 31 -12.86 -17.72 -8.79
CA SER A 31 -11.90 -18.36 -9.70
C SER A 31 -11.36 -19.67 -9.11
N LYS A 32 -11.87 -20.81 -9.59
CA LYS A 32 -11.39 -22.16 -9.25
C LYS A 32 -9.97 -22.47 -9.78
N LYS A 33 -9.26 -21.49 -10.37
CA LYS A 33 -7.96 -21.69 -11.01
C LYS A 33 -6.81 -21.54 -10.02
N SER A 34 -5.72 -22.26 -10.34
CA SER A 34 -4.49 -22.34 -9.55
C SER A 34 -3.99 -20.98 -9.08
N PHE A 35 -3.45 -20.96 -7.86
CA PHE A 35 -2.84 -19.80 -7.24
C PHE A 35 -1.81 -19.17 -8.21
N HIS A 36 -2.13 -18.00 -8.75
CA HIS A 36 -1.27 -17.28 -9.70
C HIS A 36 -0.45 -16.22 -8.97
N VAL A 37 0.86 -16.16 -9.26
CA VAL A 37 1.80 -15.18 -8.70
C VAL A 37 1.30 -13.74 -8.85
N SER A 38 0.66 -13.45 -9.99
CA SER A 38 0.03 -12.15 -10.25
C SER A 38 -0.99 -11.76 -9.18
N LEU A 39 -1.76 -12.70 -8.65
CA LEU A 39 -2.79 -12.43 -7.65
C LEU A 39 -2.17 -12.11 -6.29
N VAL A 40 -1.07 -12.76 -5.93
CA VAL A 40 -0.30 -12.46 -4.70
C VAL A 40 0.29 -11.05 -4.79
N LEU A 41 0.87 -10.70 -5.95
CA LEU A 41 1.38 -9.35 -6.19
C LEU A 41 0.27 -8.30 -6.09
N THR A 42 -0.89 -8.53 -6.72
CA THR A 42 -2.05 -7.63 -6.62
C THR A 42 -2.58 -7.52 -5.19
N CYS A 43 -2.51 -8.60 -4.40
CA CYS A 43 -2.88 -8.57 -2.99
C CYS A 43 -1.91 -7.70 -2.18
N ASN A 44 -0.60 -7.85 -2.40
CA ASN A 44 0.41 -7.00 -1.76
C ASN A 44 0.18 -5.51 -2.10
N THR A 45 -0.06 -5.19 -3.38
CA THR A 45 -0.31 -3.80 -3.80
C THR A 45 -1.57 -3.24 -3.17
N SER A 46 -2.61 -4.06 -3.04
CA SER A 46 -3.86 -3.69 -2.41
C SER A 46 -3.66 -3.35 -0.92
N ILE A 47 -2.91 -4.19 -0.20
CA ILE A 47 -2.58 -3.97 1.22
C ILE A 47 -1.75 -2.68 1.38
N THR A 48 -0.76 -2.44 0.51
CA THR A 48 0.05 -1.21 0.57
C THR A 48 -0.78 0.05 0.32
N ILE A 49 -1.73 -0.01 -0.63
CA ILE A 49 -2.61 1.14 -0.92
C ILE A 49 -3.54 1.38 0.27
N ILE A 50 -4.15 0.34 0.85
CA ILE A 50 -4.97 0.48 2.07
C ILE A 50 -4.15 1.10 3.20
N GLY A 51 -2.92 0.63 3.44
CA GLY A 51 -2.02 1.19 4.44
C GLY A 51 -1.69 2.68 4.19
N SER A 52 -1.48 3.06 2.92
CA SER A 52 -1.27 4.45 2.53
C SER A 52 -2.49 5.33 2.82
N CYS A 53 -3.69 4.84 2.51
CA CYS A 53 -4.96 5.51 2.74
C CYS A 53 -5.20 5.73 4.25
N ILE A 54 -5.00 4.70 5.07
CA ILE A 54 -5.13 4.79 6.52
C ILE A 54 -4.15 5.82 7.08
N SER A 55 -2.89 5.80 6.62
CA SER A 55 -1.87 6.74 7.07
C SER A 55 -2.23 8.19 6.73
N LEU A 56 -2.74 8.44 5.52
CA LEU A 56 -3.21 9.76 5.09
C LEU A 56 -4.44 10.24 5.88
N ILE A 57 -5.41 9.36 6.15
CA ILE A 57 -6.56 9.69 7.00
C ILE A 57 -6.08 10.07 8.42
N LEU A 58 -5.15 9.32 8.99
CA LEU A 58 -4.59 9.63 10.31
C LEU A 58 -3.85 10.98 10.32
N MET A 59 -3.09 11.30 9.27
CA MET A 59 -2.42 12.60 9.14
C MET A 59 -3.43 13.75 9.02
N THR A 60 -4.46 13.60 8.19
CA THR A 60 -5.48 14.63 8.00
C THR A 60 -6.33 14.86 9.25
N LEU A 61 -6.73 13.79 9.96
CA LEU A 61 -7.39 13.90 11.27
C LEU A 61 -6.51 14.64 12.29
N SER A 62 -5.19 14.39 12.27
CA SER A 62 -4.24 15.07 13.14
C SER A 62 -4.15 16.56 12.83
N SER A 63 -4.14 16.93 11.55
CA SER A 63 -4.13 18.34 11.11
C SER A 63 -5.40 19.08 11.56
N ILE A 64 -6.58 18.46 11.39
CA ILE A 64 -7.86 19.06 11.81
C ILE A 64 -7.93 19.22 13.34
N GLY A 65 -7.45 18.21 14.08
CA GLY A 65 -7.41 18.24 15.54
C GLY A 65 -6.50 19.35 16.10
N GLY A 66 -5.39 19.62 15.40
CA GLY A 66 -4.51 20.75 15.69
C GLY A 66 -5.20 22.10 15.50
N ASP A 67 -5.86 22.30 14.35
CA ASP A 67 -6.55 23.54 14.00
C ASP A 67 -7.71 23.88 14.95
N ARG A 68 -8.44 22.87 15.45
CA ARG A 68 -9.56 23.07 16.39
C ARG A 68 -9.15 23.12 17.87
N ASN A 69 -7.84 23.07 18.16
CA ASN A 69 -7.27 23.13 19.50
C ASN A 69 -7.93 22.16 20.51
N ILE A 70 -8.32 20.97 20.04
CA ILE A 70 -8.95 19.94 20.87
C ILE A 70 -7.87 19.29 21.73
N THR A 71 -7.85 19.63 23.02
CA THR A 71 -6.79 19.26 23.98
C THR A 71 -6.57 17.76 24.13
N SER A 72 -7.61 16.94 23.96
CA SER A 72 -7.51 15.46 24.01
C SER A 72 -6.80 14.87 22.79
N LEU A 73 -6.93 15.48 21.61
CA LEU A 73 -6.25 15.01 20.40
C LEU A 73 -4.78 15.41 20.39
N LYS A 74 -4.42 16.54 21.01
CA LYS A 74 -3.08 17.15 20.97
C LYS A 74 -1.96 16.23 21.51
N SER A 75 -2.25 15.47 22.58
CA SER A 75 -1.32 14.48 23.15
C SER A 75 -1.05 13.30 22.19
N ILE A 76 -2.10 12.77 21.56
CA ILE A 76 -2.02 11.66 20.59
C ILE A 76 -1.36 12.12 19.26
N ILE A 77 -1.53 13.39 18.89
CA ILE A 77 -0.97 13.98 17.68
C ILE A 77 0.56 14.14 17.77
N PHE A 78 1.08 14.58 18.92
CA PHE A 78 2.50 14.96 19.03
C PHE A 78 3.45 13.75 19.03
N TRP A 79 3.13 12.70 19.79
CA TRP A 79 3.96 11.49 19.87
C TRP A 79 3.93 10.64 18.59
N GLY A 80 2.85 10.73 17.82
CA GLY A 80 2.66 9.92 16.61
C GLY A 80 3.04 10.61 15.31
N CYS A 81 3.36 11.91 15.29
CA CYS A 81 3.50 12.68 14.05
C CYS A 81 4.64 12.18 13.16
N HIS A 82 5.84 12.00 13.73
CA HIS A 82 7.01 11.49 13.00
C HIS A 82 6.79 10.08 12.48
N ILE A 83 6.24 9.19 13.30
CA ILE A 83 5.96 7.80 12.92
C ILE A 83 4.90 7.76 11.80
N ARG A 84 3.86 8.58 11.87
CA ARG A 84 2.80 8.66 10.84
C ARG A 84 3.34 9.20 9.52
N GLY A 85 4.14 10.26 9.56
CA GLY A 85 4.79 10.81 8.36
C GLY A 85 5.74 9.81 7.72
N TYR A 86 6.57 9.16 8.53
CA TYR A 86 7.46 8.08 8.10
C TYR A 86 6.68 6.94 7.43
N LEU A 87 5.66 6.40 8.10
CA LEU A 87 4.83 5.32 7.55
C LEU A 87 4.14 5.72 6.25
N ALA A 88 3.61 6.95 6.16
CA ALA A 88 2.99 7.44 4.93
C ALA A 88 3.95 7.39 3.74
N ILE A 89 5.19 7.83 3.92
CA ILE A 89 6.22 7.79 2.88
C ILE A 89 6.61 6.32 2.56
N VAL A 90 6.78 5.48 3.57
CA VAL A 90 7.07 4.03 3.39
C VAL A 90 6.00 3.38 2.53
N PHE A 91 4.72 3.63 2.79
CA PHE A 91 3.64 3.06 1.99
C PHE A 91 3.65 3.57 0.54
N VAL A 92 3.94 4.85 0.31
CA VAL A 92 4.05 5.41 -1.05
C VAL A 92 5.19 4.76 -1.81
N ILE A 93 6.37 4.64 -1.22
CA ILE A 93 7.52 3.94 -1.85
C ILE A 93 7.18 2.48 -2.12
N SER A 94 6.53 1.82 -1.17
CA SER A 94 6.10 0.42 -1.29
C SER A 94 5.12 0.22 -2.46
N ILE A 95 4.25 1.19 -2.76
CA ILE A 95 3.39 1.18 -3.96
C ILE A 95 4.23 1.21 -5.25
N TYR A 96 5.21 2.11 -5.34
CA TYR A 96 6.10 2.19 -6.51
C TYR A 96 6.89 0.90 -6.72
N LEU A 97 7.52 0.38 -5.67
CA LEU A 97 8.27 -0.88 -5.74
C LEU A 97 7.35 -2.06 -6.09
N SER A 98 6.11 -2.05 -5.60
CA SER A 98 5.12 -3.05 -5.97
C SER A 98 4.78 -3.05 -7.47
N TYR A 99 4.66 -1.87 -8.09
CA TYR A 99 4.46 -1.78 -9.54
C TYR A 99 5.67 -2.26 -10.34
N ILE A 100 6.88 -1.95 -9.87
CA ILE A 100 8.13 -2.48 -10.45
C ILE A 100 8.11 -4.01 -10.39
N LEU A 101 7.70 -4.59 -9.27
CA LEU A 101 7.55 -6.03 -9.08
C LEU A 101 6.54 -6.68 -10.03
N GLN A 102 5.39 -6.02 -10.25
CA GLN A 102 4.41 -6.48 -11.24
C GLN A 102 4.96 -6.41 -12.67
N ALA A 103 5.69 -5.36 -13.02
CA ALA A 103 6.35 -5.22 -14.32
C ALA A 103 7.43 -6.30 -14.51
N ALA A 104 8.26 -6.53 -13.50
CA ALA A 104 9.29 -7.56 -13.49
C ALA A 104 8.67 -8.96 -13.66
N TYR A 105 7.55 -9.26 -13.00
CA TYR A 105 6.84 -10.51 -13.21
C TYR A 105 6.40 -10.71 -14.67
N ARG A 106 5.83 -9.68 -15.30
CA ARG A 106 5.45 -9.74 -16.72
C ARG A 106 6.68 -9.95 -17.62
N LEU A 107 7.78 -9.26 -17.33
CA LEU A 107 9.04 -9.39 -18.05
C LEU A 107 9.65 -10.79 -17.92
N PHE A 108 9.72 -11.35 -16.72
CA PHE A 108 10.19 -12.72 -16.49
C PHE A 108 9.30 -13.77 -17.15
N ARG A 109 7.99 -13.52 -17.20
CA ARG A 109 7.06 -14.41 -17.90
C ARG A 109 7.28 -14.44 -19.41
N ILE A 110 7.55 -13.28 -20.03
CA ILE A 110 7.68 -13.13 -21.48
C ILE A 110 9.11 -13.47 -21.95
N VAL A 111 10.11 -12.78 -21.40
CA VAL A 111 11.51 -12.86 -21.85
C VAL A 111 12.16 -14.14 -21.35
N TYR A 112 11.97 -14.46 -20.07
CA TYR A 112 12.64 -15.58 -19.40
C TYR A 112 11.74 -16.82 -19.28
N HIS A 113 10.92 -17.09 -20.30
CA HIS A 113 9.94 -18.20 -20.26
C HIS A 113 10.56 -19.59 -20.00
N LYS A 114 11.84 -19.78 -20.37
CA LYS A 114 12.59 -21.03 -20.16
C LYS A 114 12.98 -21.25 -18.69
N TYR A 115 13.16 -20.18 -17.92
CA TYR A 115 13.65 -20.24 -16.53
C TYR A 115 12.48 -20.30 -15.54
N LYS A 116 11.88 -21.48 -15.40
CA LYS A 116 10.71 -21.70 -14.53
C LYS A 116 10.94 -21.31 -13.06
N TYR A 117 12.18 -21.41 -12.57
CA TYR A 117 12.52 -21.10 -11.17
C TYR A 117 12.25 -19.62 -10.81
N LEU A 118 12.48 -18.69 -11.75
CA LEU A 118 12.24 -17.25 -11.57
C LEU A 118 10.75 -16.89 -11.42
N ARG A 119 9.85 -17.81 -11.79
CA ARG A 119 8.39 -17.61 -11.78
C ARG A 119 7.69 -18.37 -10.67
N THR A 120 8.44 -18.93 -9.72
CA THR A 120 7.83 -19.64 -8.59
C THR A 120 7.26 -18.67 -7.57
N MET A 121 6.24 -19.11 -6.84
CA MET A 121 5.62 -18.32 -5.76
C MET A 121 6.64 -17.93 -4.70
N SER A 122 7.51 -18.85 -4.32
CA SER A 122 8.52 -18.65 -3.29
C SER A 122 9.47 -17.49 -3.63
N THR A 123 9.91 -17.38 -4.89
CA THR A 123 10.79 -16.28 -5.32
C THR A 123 10.07 -14.92 -5.21
N PHE A 124 8.80 -14.85 -5.56
CA PHE A 124 8.03 -13.61 -5.47
C PHE A 124 7.67 -13.23 -4.04
N ILE A 125 7.43 -14.19 -3.15
CA ILE A 125 7.29 -13.91 -1.72
C ILE A 125 8.59 -13.30 -1.18
N TYR A 126 9.74 -13.85 -1.57
CA TYR A 126 11.05 -13.29 -1.18
C TYR A 126 11.23 -11.86 -1.68
N TYR A 127 10.88 -11.57 -2.94
CA TYR A 127 10.94 -10.20 -3.46
C TYR A 127 9.96 -9.24 -2.77
N ILE A 128 8.77 -9.69 -2.38
CA ILE A 128 7.83 -8.89 -1.58
C ILE A 128 8.44 -8.56 -0.21
N LEU A 129 9.10 -9.51 0.46
CA LEU A 129 9.77 -9.25 1.73
C LEU A 129 10.90 -8.22 1.56
N ILE A 130 11.72 -8.36 0.52
CA ILE A 130 12.76 -7.38 0.18
C ILE A 130 12.15 -6.01 -0.10
N GLN A 131 11.05 -5.94 -0.86
CA GLN A 131 10.34 -4.69 -1.15
C GLN A 131 9.99 -3.94 0.13
N TRP A 132 9.44 -4.64 1.13
CA TRP A 132 9.09 -4.03 2.41
C TRP A 132 10.33 -3.54 3.17
N ILE A 133 11.38 -4.35 3.24
CA ILE A 133 12.64 -3.96 3.89
C ILE A 133 13.22 -2.71 3.22
N LEU A 134 13.32 -2.70 1.89
CA LEU A 134 13.80 -1.54 1.12
C LEU A 134 12.92 -0.30 1.34
N SER A 135 11.60 -0.48 1.40
CA SER A 135 10.68 0.63 1.64
C SER A 135 10.92 1.29 2.99
N PHE A 136 11.26 0.53 4.04
CA PHE A 136 11.65 1.09 5.32
C PHE A 136 13.04 1.73 5.27
N VAL A 137 14.01 1.05 4.66
CA VAL A 137 15.40 1.54 4.61
C VAL A 137 15.53 2.85 3.83
N PHE A 138 14.81 3.01 2.71
CA PHE A 138 14.89 4.24 1.90
C PHE A 138 14.33 5.50 2.57
N VAL A 139 13.53 5.35 3.63
CA VAL A 139 12.92 6.47 4.36
C VAL A 139 13.71 6.80 5.63
N LEU A 140 14.68 5.96 6.01
CA LEU A 140 15.59 6.30 7.10
C LEU A 140 16.46 7.50 6.67
N PRO A 141 16.62 8.51 7.54
CA PRO A 141 17.48 9.66 7.30
C PRO A 141 18.96 9.28 7.26
#